data_AF-A0A820NNT9-F1
#
_entry.id   AF-A0A820NNT9-F1
#
_cell.length_a   1.000
_cell.length_b   1.000
_cell.length_c   1.000
_cell.angle_alpha   90.00
_cell.angle_beta   90.00
_cell.angle_gamma   90.00
#
_symmetry.space_group_name_H-M   'P 1'
#
loop_
_entity.id
_entity.type
_entity.pdbx_description
1 polymer ?
#
loop_
_entity_poly.entity_id
_entity_poly.type
_entity_poly.pdbx_seq_one_letter_code
_entity_poly.pdbx_strand_id
1 'polypeptide(L)'
;MSTLDRGNLDTYLVDKSSILCALTIRQISIQCAGLHTDLGVVRKSNTDHDMLKTKSVFHNHIQTLAAITIDSNVQYVEQGHTDEADLQFFLTTPFASGTYNTDFRFNFLFFLFKAYYNENAVNLLRNILMGGIDPQLEEILAEGKRFVQCQTPKMLKNRRRARVIILAIQDLIPDIDISTEPVTFSSLFIESLGRHRMVVMGIYRLLDVLFQKDPSPKSDRPVDHNKRIVIYYPPYNYEIDPSDLVCIF
;
A
#
# COMPACT_ATOMS: atom_id res chain seq x y z
N MET A 1 11.67 -6.48 -38.47
CA MET A 1 10.36 -5.78 -38.41
C MET A 1 10.42 -4.81 -37.24
N SER A 2 11.13 -3.68 -37.39
CA SER A 2 10.63 -2.37 -37.83
C SER A 2 9.70 -1.71 -36.79
N THR A 3 10.33 -0.86 -35.98
CA THR A 3 9.81 0.00 -34.91
C THR A 3 8.90 1.13 -35.40
N LEU A 4 8.04 0.87 -36.39
CA LEU A 4 7.24 1.91 -37.05
C LEU A 4 5.72 1.79 -36.90
N ASP A 5 5.22 0.84 -36.09
CA ASP A 5 3.77 0.58 -35.98
C ASP A 5 3.19 0.82 -34.57
N ARG A 6 3.91 1.52 -33.69
CA ARG A 6 3.41 1.90 -32.36
C ARG A 6 2.50 3.15 -32.37
N GLY A 7 2.29 3.77 -33.52
CA GLY A 7 1.60 5.06 -33.64
C GLY A 7 0.08 4.99 -33.77
N ASN A 8 -0.52 3.79 -33.83
CA ASN A 8 -1.95 3.64 -34.10
C ASN A 8 -2.62 2.55 -33.25
N LEU A 9 -2.11 2.30 -32.04
CA LEU A 9 -2.90 1.55 -31.05
C LEU A 9 -3.96 2.50 -30.49
N ASP A 10 -5.22 2.07 -30.50
CA ASP A 10 -6.28 2.72 -29.75
C ASP A 10 -5.78 3.03 -28.33
N THR A 11 -5.98 4.26 -27.88
CA THR A 11 -5.53 4.72 -26.55
C THR A 11 -6.03 3.78 -25.42
N TYR A 12 -7.18 3.14 -25.61
CA TYR A 12 -7.75 2.15 -24.69
C TYR A 12 -6.99 0.82 -24.63
N LEU A 13 -6.19 0.47 -25.65
CA LEU A 13 -5.47 -0.80 -25.73
C LEU A 13 -4.03 -0.72 -25.22
N VAL A 14 -3.54 0.48 -24.92
CA VAL A 14 -2.17 0.71 -24.43
C VAL A 14 -1.86 -0.13 -23.19
N ASP A 15 -2.82 -0.20 -22.25
CA ASP A 15 -2.65 -0.85 -20.95
C ASP A 15 -3.22 -2.27 -20.89
N LYS A 16 -3.60 -2.85 -22.03
CA LYS A 16 -4.31 -4.14 -22.08
C LYS A 16 -3.56 -5.25 -21.36
N SER A 17 -2.23 -5.35 -21.52
CA SER A 17 -1.43 -6.42 -20.93
C SER A 17 -1.28 -6.29 -19.42
N SER A 18 -1.07 -5.08 -18.90
CA SER A 18 -0.92 -4.83 -17.46
C SER A 18 -2.25 -5.07 -16.72
N ILE A 19 -3.36 -4.60 -17.30
CA ILE A 19 -4.71 -4.78 -16.75
C ILE A 19 -5.10 -6.26 -16.75
N LEU A 20 -4.94 -6.97 -17.88
CA LEU A 20 -5.27 -8.39 -17.95
C LEU A 20 -4.43 -9.23 -16.99
N CYS A 21 -3.14 -8.91 -16.83
CA CYS A 21 -2.27 -9.58 -15.86
C CYS A 21 -2.78 -9.36 -14.43
N ALA A 22 -3.09 -8.13 -14.04
CA ALA A 22 -3.61 -7.80 -12.71
C ALA A 22 -4.93 -8.51 -12.43
N LEU A 23 -5.88 -8.49 -13.37
CA LEU A 23 -7.16 -9.19 -13.25
C LEU A 23 -6.99 -10.70 -13.14
N THR A 24 -6.08 -11.27 -13.94
CA THR A 24 -5.79 -12.72 -13.89
C THR A 24 -5.25 -13.10 -12.51
N ILE A 25 -4.30 -12.34 -11.96
CA ILE A 25 -3.75 -12.61 -10.62
C ILE A 25 -4.84 -12.55 -9.55
N ARG A 26 -5.76 -11.58 -9.62
CA ARG A 26 -6.87 -11.46 -8.66
C ARG A 26 -7.86 -12.62 -8.73
N GLN A 27 -8.01 -13.26 -9.87
CA GLN A 27 -8.87 -14.43 -10.06
C GLN A 27 -8.23 -15.74 -9.58
N ILE A 28 -6.94 -15.74 -9.22
CA ILE A 28 -6.27 -16.94 -8.71
C ILE A 28 -6.77 -17.23 -7.29
N SER A 29 -7.54 -18.31 -7.14
CA SER A 29 -7.88 -18.86 -5.82
C SER A 29 -6.78 -19.84 -5.38
N ILE A 30 -6.06 -19.49 -4.31
CA ILE A 30 -5.04 -20.38 -3.74
C ILE A 30 -5.72 -21.26 -2.68
N GLN A 31 -5.95 -22.53 -3.02
CA GLN A 31 -6.35 -23.52 -2.02
C GLN A 31 -5.11 -23.93 -1.21
N CYS A 32 -4.96 -23.38 -0.01
CA CYS A 32 -3.95 -23.85 0.93
C CYS A 32 -4.36 -25.23 1.47
N ALA A 33 -3.90 -26.30 0.82
CA ALA A 33 -3.98 -27.63 1.38
C ALA A 33 -2.98 -27.74 2.55
N GLY A 34 -3.44 -27.54 3.78
CA GLY A 34 -2.74 -28.01 4.98
C GLY A 34 -2.03 -26.98 5.88
N LEU A 35 -2.30 -25.67 5.79
CA LEU A 35 -1.79 -24.71 6.78
C LEU A 35 -2.79 -24.57 7.94
N HIS A 36 -2.61 -25.37 8.99
CA HIS A 36 -3.13 -25.04 10.33
C HIS A 36 -2.40 -23.76 10.79
N THR A 37 -2.98 -22.59 10.54
CA THR A 37 -2.59 -21.38 11.26
C THR A 37 -3.23 -21.46 12.64
N ASP A 38 -2.46 -21.89 13.64
CA ASP A 38 -2.75 -21.76 15.07
C ASP A 38 -2.69 -20.28 15.50
N LEU A 39 -3.48 -19.43 14.83
CA LEU A 39 -3.79 -18.05 15.26
C LEU A 39 -5.28 -18.03 15.62
N GLY A 40 -5.60 -18.77 16.67
CA GLY A 40 -6.96 -18.93 17.16
C GLY A 40 -6.92 -19.58 18.53
N VAL A 41 -6.88 -18.75 19.56
CA VAL A 41 -7.30 -19.00 20.94
C VAL A 41 -7.57 -20.48 21.27
N VAL A 42 -6.61 -21.13 21.91
CA VAL A 42 -6.81 -22.46 22.51
C VAL A 42 -7.80 -22.32 23.68
N ARG A 43 -9.10 -22.41 23.40
CA ARG A 43 -10.08 -22.85 24.40
C ARG A 43 -10.15 -24.37 24.32
N LYS A 44 -9.45 -25.05 25.24
CA LYS A 44 -9.64 -26.49 25.47
C LYS A 44 -11.05 -26.69 26.04
N SER A 45 -11.98 -27.14 25.20
CA SER A 45 -13.17 -27.86 25.65
C SER A 45 -13.13 -29.26 25.05
N ASN A 46 -12.94 -30.24 25.93
CA ASN A 46 -13.06 -31.66 25.62
C ASN A 46 -14.47 -31.95 25.11
N THR A 47 -14.59 -32.57 23.93
CA THR A 47 -15.55 -33.64 23.62
C THR A 47 -15.31 -34.11 22.18
N ASP A 48 -15.13 -35.41 22.04
CA ASP A 48 -15.04 -36.12 20.77
C ASP A 48 -16.36 -36.00 20.01
N HIS A 49 -16.32 -35.49 18.77
CA HIS A 49 -17.02 -36.01 17.59
C HIS A 49 -16.90 -35.07 16.37
N ASP A 50 -16.71 -35.68 15.19
CA ASP A 50 -16.73 -35.11 13.84
C ASP A 50 -15.63 -34.11 13.43
N MET A 51 -14.58 -34.65 12.81
CA MET A 51 -13.63 -33.92 11.97
C MET A 51 -14.31 -33.40 10.69
N LEU A 52 -15.06 -32.31 10.80
CA LEU A 52 -15.31 -31.42 9.68
C LEU A 52 -13.97 -30.83 9.24
N LYS A 53 -13.41 -31.40 8.16
CA LYS A 53 -12.32 -30.77 7.40
C LYS A 53 -12.83 -29.46 6.83
N THR A 54 -12.76 -28.38 7.61
CA THR A 54 -12.97 -27.03 7.13
C THR A 54 -11.84 -26.75 6.15
N LYS A 55 -12.08 -26.99 4.86
CA LYS A 55 -11.25 -26.45 3.78
C LYS A 55 -11.35 -24.93 3.91
N SER A 56 -10.42 -24.32 4.63
CA SER A 56 -10.22 -22.88 4.57
C SER A 56 -9.69 -22.58 3.18
N VAL A 57 -10.61 -22.32 2.24
CA VAL A 57 -10.26 -21.66 0.99
C VAL A 57 -9.92 -20.25 1.42
N PHE A 58 -8.63 -20.00 1.66
CA PHE A 58 -8.12 -18.65 1.71
C PHE A 58 -8.39 -18.03 0.33
N HIS A 59 -9.51 -17.30 0.20
CA HIS A 59 -9.65 -16.24 -0.78
C HIS A 59 -8.71 -15.12 -0.33
N ASN A 60 -7.40 -15.41 -0.35
CA ASN A 60 -6.38 -14.40 -0.12
C ASN A 60 -6.48 -13.45 -1.30
N HIS A 61 -7.12 -12.30 -1.07
CA HIS A 61 -7.13 -11.20 -2.01
C HIS A 61 -5.66 -10.78 -2.22
N ILE A 62 -5.08 -11.19 -3.35
CA ILE A 62 -3.69 -10.84 -3.69
C ILE A 62 -3.66 -9.34 -4.00
N GLN A 63 -2.99 -8.58 -3.15
CA GLN A 63 -2.73 -7.16 -3.41
C GLN A 63 -1.88 -7.04 -4.67
N THR A 64 -2.39 -6.29 -5.64
CA THR A 64 -1.79 -6.14 -6.98
C THR A 64 -1.71 -4.66 -7.30
N LEU A 65 -0.54 -4.23 -7.76
CA LEU A 65 -0.31 -2.88 -8.26
C LEU A 65 -0.17 -2.95 -9.78
N ALA A 66 -1.14 -2.40 -10.51
CA ALA A 66 -1.06 -2.28 -11.97
C ALA A 66 -0.40 -0.94 -12.36
N ALA A 67 0.57 -0.97 -13.28
CA ALA A 67 1.05 0.24 -13.95
C ALA A 67 0.16 0.52 -15.16
N ILE A 68 -0.42 1.72 -15.22
CA ILE A 68 -1.24 2.18 -16.35
C ILE A 68 -0.66 3.45 -16.94
N THR A 69 -0.62 3.57 -18.27
CA THR A 69 -0.15 4.76 -18.98
C THR A 69 -1.27 5.77 -19.20
N ILE A 70 -2.51 5.31 -19.37
CA ILE A 70 -3.66 6.16 -19.65
C ILE A 70 -4.58 6.23 -18.43
N ASP A 71 -4.78 7.44 -17.91
CA ASP A 71 -5.57 7.66 -16.69
C ASP A 71 -7.02 7.15 -16.82
N SER A 72 -7.65 7.32 -17.99
CA SER A 72 -9.02 6.85 -18.25
C SER A 72 -9.16 5.32 -18.30
N ASN A 73 -8.05 4.57 -18.35
CA ASN A 73 -8.08 3.11 -18.29
C ASN A 73 -8.18 2.58 -16.85
N VAL A 74 -8.13 3.45 -15.83
CA VAL A 74 -8.35 3.10 -14.42
C VAL A 74 -9.59 2.24 -14.22
N GLN A 75 -10.64 2.53 -14.98
CA GLN A 75 -11.93 1.85 -14.85
C GLN A 75 -11.89 0.35 -15.15
N TYR A 76 -10.89 -0.09 -15.91
CA TYR A 76 -10.70 -1.49 -16.26
C TYR A 76 -9.83 -2.23 -15.23
N VAL A 77 -9.09 -1.50 -14.39
CA VAL A 77 -8.28 -2.10 -13.34
C VAL A 77 -9.16 -2.75 -12.29
N GLU A 78 -10.31 -2.16 -11.97
CA GLU A 78 -11.16 -2.64 -10.89
C GLU A 78 -12.62 -2.70 -11.33
N GLN A 79 -13.13 -3.93 -11.47
CA GLN A 79 -14.49 -4.16 -11.91
C GLN A 79 -15.45 -3.86 -10.74
N GLY A 80 -16.37 -2.90 -10.94
CA GLY A 80 -17.42 -2.59 -9.96
C GLY A 80 -17.10 -1.50 -8.95
N HIS A 81 -16.13 -0.62 -9.22
CA HIS A 81 -16.08 0.66 -8.49
C HIS A 81 -17.26 1.55 -8.93
N THR A 82 -17.75 2.40 -8.04
CA THR A 82 -18.91 3.29 -8.28
C THR A 82 -18.50 4.67 -8.80
N ASP A 83 -17.21 4.89 -9.05
CA ASP A 83 -16.68 6.18 -9.47
C ASP A 83 -17.26 6.65 -10.83
N GLU A 84 -17.59 7.93 -10.93
CA GLU A 84 -18.06 8.56 -12.17
C GLU A 84 -16.95 8.58 -13.24
N ALA A 85 -17.31 8.41 -14.52
CA ALA A 85 -16.35 8.30 -15.62
C ALA A 85 -15.48 9.55 -15.83
N ASP A 86 -15.96 10.73 -15.42
CA ASP A 86 -15.27 12.02 -15.56
C ASP A 86 -14.48 12.43 -14.31
N LEU A 87 -14.44 11.57 -13.29
CA LEU A 87 -13.71 11.84 -12.06
C LEU A 87 -12.20 11.91 -12.32
N GLN A 88 -11.52 12.86 -11.69
CA GLN A 88 -10.06 12.96 -11.78
C GLN A 88 -9.42 11.70 -11.17
N PHE A 89 -8.38 11.18 -11.82
CA PHE A 89 -7.79 9.88 -11.47
C PHE A 89 -7.40 9.75 -9.99
N PHE A 90 -6.91 10.82 -9.36
CA PHE A 90 -6.48 10.81 -7.96
C PHE A 90 -7.62 10.77 -6.94
N LEU A 91 -8.86 11.01 -7.39
CA LEU A 91 -10.08 10.89 -6.59
C LEU A 91 -10.75 9.53 -6.75
N THR A 92 -10.26 8.68 -7.66
CA THR A 92 -10.82 7.35 -7.86
C THR A 92 -10.48 6.42 -6.69
N THR A 93 -11.42 5.56 -6.35
CA THR A 93 -11.28 4.50 -5.34
C THR A 93 -10.07 3.59 -5.59
N PRO A 94 -9.82 3.10 -6.82
CA PRO A 94 -8.65 2.25 -7.09
C PRO A 94 -7.30 2.99 -6.94
N PHE A 95 -7.27 4.32 -7.10
CA PHE A 95 -6.07 5.11 -6.82
C PHE A 95 -5.85 5.28 -5.31
N ALA A 96 -6.91 5.68 -4.59
CA ALA A 96 -6.87 5.86 -3.14
C ALA A 96 -6.54 4.55 -2.40
N SER A 97 -6.87 3.41 -2.99
CA SER A 97 -6.57 2.08 -2.46
C SER A 97 -5.17 1.56 -2.83
N GLY A 98 -4.43 2.28 -3.69
CA GLY A 98 -3.10 1.87 -4.15
C GLY A 98 -3.11 0.65 -5.08
N THR A 99 -4.23 0.40 -5.78
CA THR A 99 -4.42 -0.76 -6.67
C THR A 99 -3.76 -0.54 -8.05
N TYR A 100 -3.52 0.71 -8.41
CA TYR A 100 -2.73 1.06 -9.59
C TYR A 100 -1.87 2.29 -9.36
N ASN A 101 -0.91 2.49 -10.26
CA ASN A 101 -0.16 3.72 -10.37
C ASN A 101 -0.12 4.16 -11.84
N THR A 102 -0.25 5.45 -12.08
CA THR A 102 -0.08 6.06 -13.40
C THR A 102 1.41 6.11 -13.74
N ASP A 103 1.78 5.65 -14.92
CA ASP A 103 3.16 5.65 -15.39
C ASP A 103 3.69 7.08 -15.47
N PHE A 104 4.75 7.31 -14.67
CA PHE A 104 5.81 8.32 -14.72
C PHE A 104 5.44 9.81 -14.94
N ARG A 105 4.49 10.17 -15.81
CA ARG A 105 4.27 11.54 -16.30
C ARG A 105 3.74 12.50 -15.25
N PHE A 106 2.70 12.11 -14.50
CA PHE A 106 2.16 12.97 -13.44
C PHE A 106 3.11 13.05 -12.24
N ASN A 107 3.66 11.89 -11.82
CA ASN A 107 4.62 11.80 -10.71
C ASN A 107 5.90 12.61 -11.01
N PHE A 108 6.39 12.58 -12.25
CA PHE A 108 7.57 13.33 -12.67
C PHE A 108 7.31 14.84 -12.78
N LEU A 109 6.17 15.26 -13.33
CA LEU A 109 5.85 16.70 -13.44
C LEU A 109 5.61 17.32 -12.06
N PHE A 110 4.91 16.62 -11.16
CA PHE A 110 4.73 17.05 -9.78
C PHE A 110 6.07 17.11 -9.04
N PHE A 111 6.95 16.14 -9.27
CA PHE A 111 8.30 16.13 -8.73
C PHE A 111 9.14 17.30 -9.25
N LEU A 112 9.11 17.60 -10.56
CA LEU A 112 9.78 18.76 -11.15
C LEU A 112 9.27 20.08 -10.58
N PHE A 113 7.95 20.21 -10.43
CA PHE A 113 7.36 21.39 -9.81
C PHE A 113 7.85 21.55 -8.37
N LYS A 114 7.88 20.48 -7.58
CA LYS A 114 8.45 20.51 -6.21
C LYS A 114 9.95 20.78 -6.20
N ALA A 115 10.71 20.28 -7.18
CA ALA A 115 12.13 20.56 -7.35
C ALA A 115 12.40 22.04 -7.53
N TYR A 116 11.55 22.73 -8.30
CA TYR A 116 11.67 24.16 -8.53
C TYR A 116 11.50 24.98 -7.25
N TYR A 117 10.55 24.60 -6.39
CA TYR A 117 10.26 25.37 -5.16
C TYR A 117 11.14 25.00 -3.97
N ASN A 118 11.57 23.74 -3.85
CA ASN A 118 12.36 23.27 -2.73
C ASN A 118 13.24 22.08 -3.10
N GLU A 119 14.51 22.38 -3.38
CA GLU A 119 15.53 21.37 -3.69
C GLU A 119 15.72 20.35 -2.56
N ASN A 120 15.61 20.78 -1.29
CA ASN A 120 15.75 19.89 -0.14
C ASN A 120 14.61 18.87 -0.08
N ALA A 121 13.40 19.23 -0.52
CA ALA A 121 12.28 18.30 -0.55
C ALA A 121 12.51 17.17 -1.57
N VAL A 122 13.12 17.48 -2.72
CA VAL A 122 13.49 16.49 -3.73
C VAL A 122 14.59 15.56 -3.23
N ASN A 123 15.62 16.12 -2.59
CA ASN A 123 16.70 15.32 -2.00
C ASN A 123 16.16 14.39 -0.90
N LEU A 124 15.22 14.87 -0.08
CA LEU A 124 14.53 14.06 0.92
C LEU A 124 13.75 12.91 0.28
N LEU A 125 12.93 13.18 -0.75
CA LEU A 125 12.17 12.16 -1.46
C LEU A 125 13.08 11.13 -2.12
N ARG A 126 14.16 11.57 -2.75
CA ARG A 126 15.18 10.70 -3.34
C ARG A 126 15.77 9.76 -2.27
N ASN A 127 16.09 10.29 -1.10
CA ASN A 127 16.65 9.52 0.00
C ASN A 127 15.66 8.50 0.56
N ILE A 128 14.38 8.86 0.69
CA ILE A 128 13.35 7.94 1.19
C ILE A 128 13.04 6.84 0.16
N LEU A 129 12.80 7.20 -1.10
CA LEU A 129 12.35 6.27 -2.14
C LEU A 129 13.47 5.40 -2.68
N MET A 130 14.64 5.99 -2.97
CA MET A 130 15.79 5.25 -3.52
C MET A 130 16.69 4.67 -2.41
N GLY A 131 16.36 4.93 -1.15
CA GLY A 131 17.12 4.45 0.00
C GLY A 131 18.42 5.22 0.27
N GLY A 132 18.54 6.47 -0.16
CA GLY A 132 19.73 7.28 0.09
C GLY A 132 20.88 6.90 -0.84
N ILE A 133 20.65 7.05 -2.14
CA ILE A 133 21.71 6.97 -3.14
C ILE A 133 22.66 8.14 -2.91
N ASP A 134 23.89 7.83 -2.53
CA ASP A 134 24.97 8.79 -2.37
C ASP A 134 25.41 9.30 -3.75
N PRO A 135 25.68 10.61 -3.95
CA PRO A 135 26.30 11.11 -5.18
C PRO A 135 27.55 10.34 -5.62
N GLN A 136 28.35 9.84 -4.67
CA GLN A 136 29.50 8.98 -4.98
C GLN A 136 29.09 7.66 -5.65
N LEU A 137 27.93 7.13 -5.28
CA LEU A 137 27.37 5.91 -5.88
C LEU A 137 26.88 6.18 -7.31
N GLU A 138 26.35 7.37 -7.57
CA GLU A 138 25.93 7.79 -8.92
C GLU A 138 27.11 7.92 -9.87
N GLU A 139 28.23 8.46 -9.40
CA GLU A 139 29.46 8.56 -10.19
C GLU A 139 29.98 7.16 -10.58
N ILE A 140 30.04 6.22 -9.63
CA ILE A 140 30.44 4.83 -9.89
C ILE A 140 29.48 4.16 -10.91
N LEU A 141 28.18 4.44 -10.80
CA LEU A 141 27.17 3.96 -11.75
C LEU A 141 27.35 4.58 -13.14
N ALA A 142 27.67 5.88 -13.21
CA ALA A 142 27.92 6.60 -14.46
C ALA A 142 29.16 6.06 -15.19
N GLU A 143 30.18 5.62 -14.44
CA GLU A 143 31.35 4.93 -14.97
C GLU A 143 31.06 3.50 -15.47
N GLY A 144 29.84 2.99 -15.29
CA GLY A 144 29.45 1.64 -15.70
C GLY A 144 30.06 0.52 -14.85
N LYS A 145 30.60 0.85 -13.66
CA LYS A 145 31.20 -0.13 -12.76
C LYS A 145 30.11 -0.98 -12.09
N ARG A 146 30.44 -2.25 -11.85
CA ARG A 146 29.56 -3.18 -11.12
C ARG A 146 29.79 -3.00 -9.62
N PHE A 147 28.74 -3.19 -8.82
CA PHE A 147 28.86 -3.15 -7.37
C PHE A 147 29.73 -4.29 -6.85
N VAL A 148 30.80 -3.94 -6.14
CA VAL A 148 31.62 -4.89 -5.40
C VAL A 148 31.24 -4.78 -3.93
N GLN A 149 30.91 -5.90 -3.31
CA GLN A 149 30.53 -5.93 -1.91
C GLN A 149 31.78 -5.76 -1.03
N CYS A 150 31.95 -4.57 -0.45
CA CYS A 150 32.99 -4.29 0.52
C CYS A 150 32.36 -4.10 1.91
N GLN A 151 32.86 -4.82 2.91
CA GLN A 151 32.38 -4.72 4.29
C GLN A 151 33.43 -4.02 5.17
N THR A 152 33.67 -2.74 4.91
CA THR A 152 34.50 -1.90 5.79
C THR A 152 33.64 -1.40 6.96
N PRO A 153 34.17 -1.28 8.20
CA PRO A 153 33.41 -0.78 9.36
C PRO A 153 32.76 0.60 9.15
N LYS A 154 33.35 1.46 8.30
CA LYS A 154 32.75 2.74 7.89
C LYS A 154 31.46 2.53 7.08
N MET A 155 31.42 1.54 6.17
CA MET A 155 30.25 1.24 5.35
C MET A 155 29.12 0.58 6.15
N LEU A 156 29.43 -0.18 7.20
CA LEU A 156 28.40 -0.77 8.07
C LEU A 156 27.59 0.30 8.81
N LYS A 157 28.19 1.46 9.12
CA LYS A 157 27.46 2.60 9.71
C LYS A 157 26.37 3.13 8.79
N ASN A 158 26.57 3.09 7.47
CA ASN A 158 25.60 3.56 6.47
C ASN A 158 24.32 2.70 6.42
N ARG A 159 24.29 1.54 7.09
CA ARG A 159 23.07 0.71 7.18
C ARG A 159 22.03 1.26 8.16
N ARG A 160 22.42 2.17 9.06
CA ARG A 160 21.53 2.79 10.06
C ARG A 160 20.73 3.95 9.45
N ARG A 161 19.89 3.63 8.48
CA ARG A 161 18.94 4.56 7.86
C ARG A 161 17.51 4.21 8.27
N ALA A 162 16.67 5.23 8.41
CA ALA A 162 15.25 5.07 8.61
C ALA A 162 14.61 4.35 7.41
N ARG A 163 13.53 3.61 7.66
CA ARG A 163 12.84 2.79 6.66
C ARG A 163 11.36 3.00 6.82
N VAL A 164 10.67 3.16 5.70
CA VAL A 164 9.22 3.18 5.70
C VAL A 164 8.72 1.74 5.80
N ILE A 165 7.89 1.47 6.80
CA ILE A 165 7.20 0.18 6.96
C ILE A 165 5.72 0.42 7.25
N ILE A 166 4.90 -0.58 6.98
CA ILE A 166 3.48 -0.60 7.31
C ILE A 166 3.31 -1.67 8.39
N LEU A 167 2.74 -1.30 9.54
CA LEU A 167 2.51 -2.22 10.66
C LEU A 167 1.04 -2.21 11.07
N ALA A 168 0.58 -3.34 11.62
CA ALA A 168 -0.67 -3.36 12.36
C ALA A 168 -0.51 -2.62 13.69
N ILE A 169 -1.57 -2.01 14.19
CA ILE A 169 -1.47 -1.21 15.43
C ILE A 169 -1.15 -2.11 16.63
N GLN A 170 -1.65 -3.34 16.63
CA GLN A 170 -1.37 -4.34 17.67
C GLN A 170 0.13 -4.64 17.79
N ASP A 171 0.87 -4.57 16.68
CA ASP A 171 2.33 -4.76 16.69
C ASP A 171 3.08 -3.50 17.15
N LEU A 172 2.49 -2.33 16.93
CA LEU A 172 3.08 -1.05 17.31
C LEU A 172 2.91 -0.76 18.80
N ILE A 173 1.72 -1.04 19.34
CA ILE A 173 1.43 -0.89 20.76
C ILE A 173 0.66 -2.13 21.26
N PRO A 174 1.38 -3.17 21.73
CA PRO A 174 0.74 -4.42 22.18
C PRO A 174 -0.05 -4.25 23.47
N ASP A 175 0.23 -3.18 24.23
CA ASP A 175 -0.34 -2.94 25.55
C ASP A 175 -1.72 -2.23 25.50
N ILE A 176 -2.15 -1.74 24.34
CA ILE A 176 -3.40 -1.00 24.18
C ILE A 176 -4.45 -1.86 23.49
N ASP A 177 -5.51 -2.19 24.23
CA ASP A 177 -6.69 -2.82 23.66
C ASP A 177 -7.67 -1.77 23.11
N ILE A 178 -7.49 -1.45 21.83
CA ILE A 178 -8.30 -0.48 21.06
C ILE A 178 -9.79 -0.88 21.03
N SER A 179 -10.12 -2.13 21.35
CA SER A 179 -11.53 -2.57 21.40
C SER A 179 -12.27 -2.04 22.63
N THR A 180 -11.56 -1.65 23.68
CA THR A 180 -12.15 -1.21 24.96
C THR A 180 -12.23 0.31 25.07
N GLU A 181 -11.23 1.04 24.57
CA GLU A 181 -11.20 2.51 24.62
C GLU A 181 -10.83 3.10 23.25
N PRO A 182 -11.50 4.19 22.81
CA PRO A 182 -11.19 4.84 21.55
C PRO A 182 -9.80 5.49 21.62
N VAL A 183 -8.89 5.02 20.79
CA VAL A 183 -7.54 5.57 20.68
C VAL A 183 -7.51 6.65 19.60
N THR A 184 -6.97 7.82 19.94
CA THR A 184 -6.81 8.91 19.00
C THR A 184 -5.46 8.85 18.27
N PHE A 185 -5.39 9.47 17.11
CA PHE A 185 -4.15 9.58 16.36
C PHE A 185 -3.03 10.29 17.12
N SER A 186 -3.36 11.33 17.89
CA SER A 186 -2.37 12.06 18.68
C SER A 186 -1.73 11.20 19.77
N SER A 187 -2.49 10.36 20.47
CA SER A 187 -1.92 9.45 21.47
C SER A 187 -1.04 8.39 20.82
N LEU A 188 -1.49 7.79 19.71
CA LEU A 188 -0.68 6.86 18.92
C LEU A 188 0.65 7.48 18.47
N PHE A 189 0.60 8.71 17.96
CA PHE A 189 1.78 9.42 17.47
C PHE A 189 2.78 9.71 18.59
N ILE A 190 2.31 10.20 19.74
CA ILE A 190 3.16 10.50 20.90
C ILE A 190 3.79 9.23 21.46
N GLU A 191 3.02 8.16 21.60
CA GLU A 191 3.48 6.88 22.15
C GLU A 191 4.51 6.22 21.21
N SER A 192 4.25 6.21 19.90
CA SER A 192 5.17 5.69 18.88
C SER A 192 6.51 6.45 18.88
N LEU A 193 6.47 7.78 19.00
CA LEU A 193 7.67 8.60 19.05
C LEU A 193 8.44 8.44 20.37
N GLY A 194 7.73 8.35 21.49
CA GLY A 194 8.32 8.22 22.82
C GLY A 194 9.00 6.86 23.03
N ARG A 195 8.31 5.77 22.67
CA ARG A 195 8.76 4.40 22.94
C ARG A 195 9.66 3.84 21.83
N HIS A 196 9.31 4.08 20.57
CA HIS A 196 9.96 3.42 19.43
C HIS A 196 10.83 4.36 18.58
N ARG A 197 10.77 5.68 18.81
CA ARG A 197 11.40 6.70 17.96
C ARG A 197 10.94 6.59 16.50
N MET A 198 9.70 6.15 16.30
CA MET A 198 9.07 6.00 14.99
C MET A 198 8.11 7.16 14.75
N VAL A 199 8.07 7.63 13.51
CA VAL A 199 7.16 8.70 13.10
C VAL A 199 6.01 8.10 12.31
N VAL A 200 4.80 8.23 12.84
CA VAL A 200 3.58 7.82 12.13
C VAL A 200 3.24 8.85 11.05
N MET A 201 3.22 8.42 9.79
CA MET A 201 3.01 9.27 8.61
C MET A 201 1.56 9.24 8.11
N GLY A 202 0.84 8.14 8.30
CA GLY A 202 -0.51 7.97 7.80
C GLY A 202 -1.13 6.63 8.18
N ILE A 203 -2.41 6.47 7.89
CA ILE A 203 -3.22 5.31 8.24
C ILE A 203 -3.75 4.65 6.96
N TYR A 204 -3.75 3.32 6.91
CA TYR A 204 -4.39 2.51 5.89
C TYR A 204 -5.64 1.87 6.46
N ARG A 205 -6.79 2.49 6.20
CA ARG A 205 -8.08 2.10 6.78
C ARG A 205 -8.90 1.25 5.83
N LEU A 206 -9.58 0.23 6.34
CA LEU A 206 -10.54 -0.55 5.57
C LEU A 206 -11.70 0.33 5.09
N LEU A 207 -11.97 0.27 3.80
CA LEU A 207 -12.99 1.05 3.11
C LEU A 207 -14.39 0.76 3.70
N ASP A 208 -14.68 -0.49 4.04
CA ASP A 208 -15.93 -0.92 4.67
C ASP A 208 -16.24 -0.22 5.99
N VAL A 209 -15.20 0.05 6.79
CA VAL A 209 -15.35 0.70 8.10
C VAL A 209 -15.77 2.17 7.93
N LEU A 210 -15.35 2.82 6.84
CA LEU A 210 -15.79 4.17 6.50
C LEU A 210 -17.26 4.17 6.10
N PHE A 211 -17.66 3.27 5.20
CA PHE A 211 -19.05 3.16 4.76
C PHE A 211 -20.03 2.65 5.84
N GLN A 212 -19.53 1.99 6.89
CA GLN A 212 -20.36 1.62 8.03
C GLN A 212 -20.72 2.83 8.91
N LYS A 213 -19.83 3.84 8.96
CA LYS A 213 -20.07 5.10 9.67
C LYS A 213 -21.00 6.05 8.88
N ASP A 214 -21.12 5.83 7.57
CA ASP A 214 -22.04 6.59 6.71
C ASP A 214 -23.46 5.96 6.64
N PRO A 215 -24.54 6.76 6.77
CA PRO A 215 -25.92 6.28 6.75
C PRO A 215 -26.49 6.02 5.33
N SER A 216 -25.66 6.08 4.28
CA SER A 216 -26.07 5.96 2.88
C SER A 216 -26.52 4.52 2.50
N PRO A 217 -27.39 4.37 1.47
CA PRO A 217 -28.00 3.10 1.12
C PRO A 217 -26.96 2.01 0.75
N LYS A 218 -27.24 0.77 1.18
CA LYS A 218 -26.37 -0.40 1.02
C LYS A 218 -26.12 -0.85 -0.43
N SER A 219 -26.78 -0.25 -1.41
CA SER A 219 -26.72 -0.64 -2.83
C SER A 219 -25.39 -0.31 -3.50
N ASP A 220 -24.66 0.69 -3.00
CA ASP A 220 -23.45 1.23 -3.63
C ASP A 220 -22.18 0.77 -2.90
N ARG A 221 -22.32 -0.22 -1.99
CA ARG A 221 -21.19 -0.72 -1.22
C ARG A 221 -20.27 -1.55 -2.12
N PRO A 222 -18.96 -1.28 -2.12
CA PRO A 222 -18.01 -2.06 -2.88
C PRO A 222 -18.00 -3.50 -2.39
N VAL A 223 -17.99 -4.44 -3.33
CA VAL A 223 -18.09 -5.90 -3.09
C VAL A 223 -16.85 -6.46 -2.39
N ASP A 224 -15.75 -5.70 -2.36
CA ASP A 224 -14.46 -6.13 -1.85
C ASP A 224 -14.21 -5.65 -0.42
N HIS A 225 -14.58 -6.50 0.55
CA HIS A 225 -14.50 -6.23 2.00
C HIS A 225 -13.09 -5.99 2.57
N ASN A 226 -12.03 -6.18 1.77
CA ASN A 226 -10.64 -6.10 2.21
C ASN A 226 -9.87 -4.90 1.64
N LYS A 227 -10.55 -3.97 0.93
CA LYS A 227 -9.90 -2.78 0.38
C LYS A 227 -9.54 -1.80 1.48
N ARG A 228 -8.34 -1.23 1.38
CA ARG A 228 -7.86 -0.20 2.31
C ARG A 228 -7.51 1.07 1.55
N ILE A 229 -7.90 2.21 2.08
CA ILE A 229 -7.51 3.52 1.55
C ILE A 229 -6.44 4.17 2.42
N VAL A 230 -5.64 5.03 1.78
CA VAL A 230 -4.60 5.80 2.46
C VAL A 230 -5.17 7.11 3.00
N ILE A 231 -5.02 7.32 4.30
CA ILE A 231 -5.34 8.58 4.99
C ILE A 231 -4.02 9.21 5.40
N TYR A 232 -3.61 10.21 4.64
CA TYR A 232 -2.44 11.02 4.94
C TYR A 232 -2.83 12.19 5.86
N TYR A 233 -1.98 12.47 6.85
CA TYR A 233 -2.15 13.60 7.78
C TYR A 233 -3.54 13.66 8.45
N PRO A 234 -3.95 12.60 9.18
CA PRO A 234 -5.20 12.63 9.92
C PRO A 234 -5.16 13.69 11.05
N PRO A 235 -6.31 14.28 11.43
CA PRO A 235 -6.37 15.26 12.51
C PRO A 235 -6.02 14.63 13.87
N TYR A 236 -5.62 15.46 14.84
CA TYR A 236 -5.14 14.99 16.16
C TYR A 236 -6.16 14.16 16.95
N ASN A 237 -7.44 14.47 16.78
CA ASN A 237 -8.57 13.80 17.43
C ASN A 237 -9.16 12.67 16.57
N TYR A 238 -8.48 12.26 15.49
CA TYR A 238 -8.96 11.19 14.63
C TYR A 238 -8.97 9.85 15.37
N GLU A 239 -10.13 9.21 15.44
CA GLU A 239 -10.29 7.90 16.08
C GLU A 239 -9.75 6.80 15.18
N ILE A 240 -8.97 5.91 15.77
CA ILE A 240 -8.32 4.79 15.10
C ILE A 240 -9.15 3.52 15.28
N ASP A 241 -9.30 2.76 14.20
CA ASP A 241 -10.00 1.48 14.24
C ASP A 241 -8.97 0.33 14.43
N PRO A 242 -9.29 -0.74 15.18
CA PRO A 242 -8.33 -1.80 15.51
C PRO A 242 -7.82 -2.58 14.29
N SER A 243 -8.55 -2.51 13.18
CA SER A 243 -8.19 -3.13 11.91
C SER A 243 -7.25 -2.27 11.07
N ASP A 244 -6.98 -1.01 11.45
CA ASP A 244 -6.14 -0.10 10.67
C ASP A 244 -4.67 -0.56 10.63
N LEU A 245 -4.00 -0.29 9.52
CA LEU A 245 -2.55 -0.39 9.42
C LEU A 245 -1.95 1.01 9.43
N VAL A 246 -0.72 1.15 9.89
CA VAL A 246 -0.08 2.44 10.11
C VAL A 246 1.23 2.50 9.32
N CYS A 247 1.39 3.56 8.54
CA CYS A 247 2.64 3.88 7.85
C CYS A 247 3.59 4.57 8.83
N ILE A 248 4.76 3.99 9.06
CA ILE A 248 5.76 4.54 9.98
C ILE A 248 7.13 4.68 9.32
N PHE A 249 7.90 5.64 9.82
CA PHE A 249 9.26 5.96 9.40
C PHE A 249 10.25 5.92 10.57
#